data_AF-A0A914F4Z9-F1
#
_entry.id   AF-A0A914F4Z9-F1
#
_cell.length_a   1.000
_cell.length_b   1.000
_cell.length_c   1.000
_cell.angle_alpha   90.00
_cell.angle_beta   90.00
_cell.angle_gamma   90.00
#
_symmetry.space_group_name_H-M   'P 1'
#
loop_
_entity.id
_entity.type
_entity.pdbx_description
1 polymer ?
#
loop_
_entity_poly.entity_id
_entity_poly.type
_entity_poly.pdbx_seq_one_letter_code
_entity_poly.pdbx_strand_id
1 'polypeptide(L)'
;MAGMGSAGKSTIIRHLKFLCTKNSNYKYCNEDWSEKKDEEIECDDEIWKNKIRENIINAFDIFIKQVYKNEDKFESEELEVFAKSLEHLYANKSEIPSVEMSDLFREHLINLLNDPAFKKALAQKNKIQIDEAERKPFDGLSYFLNEIKLKV
;
A
#
# COMPACT_ATOMS: atom_id res chain seq x y z
N MET A 1 -21.97 4.03 -7.84
CA MET A 1 -21.06 5.05 -8.43
C MET A 1 -20.28 4.40 -9.56
N ALA A 2 -20.48 4.83 -10.80
CA ALA A 2 -19.73 4.37 -11.96
C ALA A 2 -18.55 5.31 -12.25
N GLY A 3 -17.42 4.79 -12.73
CA GLY A 3 -16.24 5.58 -13.07
C GLY A 3 -14.97 4.74 -13.17
N MET A 4 -13.92 5.28 -13.79
CA MET A 4 -12.64 4.60 -14.02
C MET A 4 -11.97 4.10 -12.72
N GLY A 5 -11.07 3.11 -12.84
CA GLY A 5 -10.25 2.61 -11.73
C GLY A 5 -9.52 3.75 -11.00
N SER A 6 -9.31 3.60 -9.69
CA SER A 6 -8.63 4.58 -8.82
C SER A 6 -9.26 5.97 -8.69
N ALA A 7 -10.44 6.24 -9.24
CA ALA A 7 -11.15 7.55 -9.11
C ALA A 7 -11.68 7.89 -7.70
N GLY A 8 -11.22 7.22 -6.64
CA GLY A 8 -11.60 7.55 -5.25
C GLY A 8 -12.99 7.08 -4.80
N LYS A 9 -13.70 6.26 -5.58
CA LYS A 9 -15.05 5.77 -5.24
C LYS A 9 -15.13 5.13 -3.85
N SER A 10 -14.20 4.23 -3.54
CA SER A 10 -14.14 3.58 -2.23
C SER A 10 -13.83 4.57 -1.10
N THR A 11 -13.03 5.62 -1.37
CA THR A 11 -12.75 6.69 -0.42
C THR A 11 -14.01 7.50 -0.09
N ILE A 12 -14.83 7.81 -1.10
CA ILE A 12 -16.14 8.47 -0.89
C ILE A 12 -17.04 7.61 -0.01
N ILE A 13 -17.15 6.31 -0.29
CA ILE A 13 -17.96 5.38 0.53
C ILE A 13 -17.48 5.40 2.00
N ARG A 14 -16.16 5.40 2.24
CA ARG A 14 -15.62 5.46 3.61
C ARG A 14 -15.96 6.77 4.31
N HIS A 15 -15.85 7.92 3.61
CA HIS A 15 -16.24 9.20 4.20
C HIS A 15 -17.73 9.26 4.51
N LEU A 16 -18.59 8.70 3.64
CA LEU A 16 -20.03 8.62 3.91
C LEU A 16 -20.33 7.73 5.11
N LYS A 17 -19.67 6.57 5.23
CA LYS A 17 -19.77 5.71 6.43
C LYS A 17 -19.34 6.45 7.70
N PHE A 18 -18.23 7.18 7.65
CA PHE A 18 -17.73 7.98 8.77
C PHE A 18 -18.69 9.12 9.15
N LEU A 19 -19.37 9.73 8.18
CA LEU A 19 -20.39 10.74 8.48
C LEU A 19 -21.58 10.13 9.22
N CYS A 20 -22.02 8.93 8.84
CA CYS A 20 -23.10 8.23 9.55
C CYS A 20 -22.75 7.91 11.01
N THR A 21 -21.48 7.61 11.32
CA THR A 21 -21.06 7.34 12.72
C THR A 21 -20.80 8.60 13.55
N LYS A 22 -20.51 9.73 12.90
CA LYS A 22 -20.18 11.00 13.60
C LYS A 22 -21.33 11.98 13.72
N ASN A 23 -22.39 11.81 12.95
CA ASN A 23 -23.49 12.77 12.87
C ASN A 23 -24.84 12.04 12.83
N SER A 24 -25.67 12.27 13.84
CA SER A 24 -26.98 11.63 14.01
C SER A 24 -28.00 11.95 12.91
N ASN A 25 -27.72 12.96 12.07
CA ASN A 25 -28.58 13.29 10.93
C ASN A 25 -28.36 12.36 9.72
N TYR A 26 -27.28 11.56 9.71
CA TYR A 26 -26.98 10.63 8.64
C TYR A 26 -27.10 9.19 9.13
N LYS A 27 -27.90 8.38 8.41
CA LYS A 27 -28.14 6.97 8.75
C LYS A 27 -27.53 6.06 7.69
N TYR A 28 -26.90 4.97 8.12
CA TYR A 28 -26.42 3.94 7.22
C TYR A 28 -27.55 2.93 6.96
N CYS A 29 -27.99 2.82 5.71
CA CYS A 29 -29.08 1.92 5.32
C CYS A 29 -28.60 0.81 4.39
N ASN A 30 -29.27 -0.33 4.41
CA ASN A 30 -29.09 -1.40 3.44
C ASN A 30 -29.91 -1.14 2.15
N GLU A 31 -29.91 -2.11 1.23
CA GLU A 31 -30.63 -2.04 -0.05
C GLU A 31 -32.15 -1.90 0.12
N ASP A 32 -32.70 -2.39 1.23
CA ASP A 32 -34.13 -2.29 1.59
C ASP A 32 -34.46 -1.00 2.38
N TRP A 33 -33.53 -0.03 2.43
CA TRP A 33 -33.67 1.22 3.19
C TRP A 33 -33.81 1.06 4.71
N SER A 34 -33.50 -0.11 5.25
CA SER A 34 -33.48 -0.35 6.69
C SER A 34 -32.16 0.11 7.32
N GLU A 35 -32.26 0.77 8.48
CA GLU A 35 -31.13 1.30 9.23
C GLU A 35 -30.29 0.16 9.84
N LYS A 36 -28.98 0.20 9.58
CA LYS A 36 -27.97 -0.68 10.18
C LYS A 36 -27.35 0.01 11.38
N LYS A 37 -27.11 -0.74 12.46
CA LYS A 37 -26.50 -0.23 13.69
C LYS A 37 -25.00 0.04 13.51
N ASP A 38 -24.46 0.96 14.31
CA ASP A 38 -23.07 1.43 14.25
C ASP A 38 -22.02 0.30 14.40
N GLU A 39 -22.36 -0.77 15.11
CA GLU A 39 -21.50 -1.94 15.35
C GLU A 39 -21.11 -2.68 14.05
N GLU A 40 -21.86 -2.51 12.96
CA GLU A 40 -21.52 -3.06 11.63
C GLU A 40 -20.65 -2.13 10.78
N ILE A 41 -20.41 -0.90 11.25
CA ILE A 41 -19.64 0.14 10.53
C ILE A 41 -18.18 0.18 11.02
N GLU A 42 -17.90 -0.34 12.22
CA GLU A 42 -16.55 -0.51 12.73
C GLU A 42 -15.76 -1.44 11.80
N CYS A 43 -14.74 -0.86 11.18
CA CYS A 43 -13.87 -1.56 10.27
C CYS A 43 -12.67 -2.02 11.08
N ASP A 44 -12.53 -3.34 11.23
CA ASP A 44 -11.46 -3.97 12.00
C ASP A 44 -10.08 -3.36 11.68
N ASP A 45 -9.45 -2.79 12.70
CA ASP A 45 -8.14 -2.14 12.62
C ASP A 45 -7.08 -3.08 12.03
N GLU A 46 -7.17 -4.39 12.27
CA GLU A 46 -6.23 -5.36 11.70
C GLU A 46 -6.41 -5.54 10.19
N ILE A 47 -7.65 -5.46 9.69
CA ILE A 47 -7.89 -5.49 8.24
C ILE A 47 -7.20 -4.28 7.57
N TRP A 48 -7.28 -3.11 8.19
CA TRP A 48 -6.60 -1.91 7.66
C TRP A 48 -5.09 -2.00 7.74
N LYS A 49 -4.54 -2.48 8.87
CA LYS A 49 -3.09 -2.69 9.00
C LYS A 49 -2.57 -3.64 7.94
N ASN A 50 -3.27 -4.76 7.72
CA ASN A 50 -2.92 -5.71 6.66
C ASN A 50 -2.99 -5.06 5.28
N LYS A 51 -4.02 -4.27 5.00
CA LYS A 51 -4.12 -3.53 3.74
C LYS A 51 -2.98 -2.53 3.54
N ILE A 52 -2.55 -1.86 4.60
CA ILE A 52 -1.41 -0.94 4.56
C ILE A 52 -0.12 -1.71 4.27
N ARG A 53 0.12 -2.84 4.97
CA ARG A 53 1.29 -3.72 4.72
C ARG A 53 1.34 -4.18 3.26
N GLU A 54 0.23 -4.68 2.74
CA GLU A 54 0.11 -5.07 1.32
C GLU A 54 0.44 -3.93 0.37
N ASN A 55 -0.08 -2.72 0.63
CA ASN A 55 0.17 -1.57 -0.23
C ASN A 55 1.64 -1.15 -0.21
N ILE A 56 2.29 -1.19 0.96
CA ILE A 56 3.71 -0.90 1.10
C ILE A 56 4.53 -1.93 0.31
N ILE A 57 4.36 -3.23 0.59
CA ILE A 57 5.11 -4.31 -0.07
C ILE A 57 4.90 -4.28 -1.59
N ASN A 58 3.65 -4.09 -2.04
CA ASN A 58 3.33 -3.93 -3.45
C ASN A 58 4.11 -2.78 -4.11
N ALA A 59 4.22 -1.65 -3.42
CA ALA A 59 4.94 -0.51 -3.96
C ALA A 59 6.44 -0.76 -4.04
N PHE A 60 7.02 -1.40 -3.01
CA PHE A 60 8.42 -1.80 -3.05
C PHE A 60 8.67 -2.80 -4.20
N ASP A 61 7.85 -3.84 -4.37
CA ASP A 61 7.92 -4.78 -5.51
C ASP A 61 7.94 -4.05 -6.86
N ILE A 62 7.05 -3.07 -7.04
CA ILE A 62 7.00 -2.22 -8.23
C ILE A 62 8.33 -1.48 -8.44
N PHE A 63 8.86 -0.77 -7.44
CA PHE A 63 10.11 -0.04 -7.65
C PHE A 63 11.33 -0.93 -7.83
N ILE A 64 11.40 -2.07 -7.13
CA ILE A 64 12.46 -3.07 -7.29
C ILE A 64 12.49 -3.59 -8.73
N LYS A 65 11.33 -3.96 -9.28
CA LYS A 65 11.22 -4.38 -10.68
C LYS A 65 11.62 -3.28 -11.65
N GLN A 66 11.32 -2.02 -11.34
CA GLN A 66 11.77 -0.90 -12.16
C GLN A 66 13.30 -0.70 -12.08
N VAL A 67 13.92 -0.91 -10.92
CA VAL A 67 15.40 -0.91 -10.75
C VAL A 67 16.01 -1.98 -11.66
N TYR A 68 15.51 -3.22 -11.62
CA TYR A 68 16.01 -4.30 -12.48
C TYR A 68 15.77 -4.03 -13.97
N LYS A 69 14.62 -3.49 -14.34
CA LYS A 69 14.31 -3.09 -15.73
C LYS A 69 15.26 -2.01 -16.25
N ASN A 70 15.75 -1.14 -15.37
CA ASN A 70 16.71 -0.10 -15.70
C ASN A 70 18.17 -0.59 -15.67
N GLU A 71 18.41 -1.88 -15.34
CA GLU A 71 19.73 -2.47 -15.12
C GLU A 71 20.56 -1.74 -14.04
N ASP A 72 19.88 -1.02 -13.13
CA ASP A 72 20.51 -0.38 -11.99
C ASP A 72 20.84 -1.42 -10.91
N LYS A 73 21.91 -1.20 -10.14
CA LYS A 73 22.35 -2.10 -9.07
C LYS A 73 22.12 -1.47 -7.70
N PHE A 74 21.66 -2.27 -6.76
CA PHE A 74 21.61 -1.88 -5.35
C PHE A 74 23.03 -1.69 -4.81
N GLU A 75 23.16 -0.78 -3.84
CA GLU A 75 24.45 -0.40 -3.27
C GLU A 75 25.12 -1.55 -2.50
N SER A 76 24.33 -2.46 -1.92
CA SER A 76 24.83 -3.61 -1.17
C SER A 76 24.13 -4.92 -1.54
N GLU A 77 24.85 -6.03 -1.38
CA GLU A 77 24.31 -7.38 -1.55
C GLU A 77 23.18 -7.67 -0.56
N GLU A 78 23.27 -7.15 0.67
CA GLU A 78 22.22 -7.27 1.69
C GLU A 78 20.90 -6.64 1.21
N LEU A 79 20.96 -5.44 0.62
CA LEU A 79 19.79 -4.77 0.06
C LEU A 79 19.22 -5.52 -1.14
N GLU A 80 20.09 -6.11 -1.97
CA GLU A 80 19.63 -6.93 -3.09
C GLU A 80 18.92 -8.21 -2.63
N VAL A 81 19.45 -8.89 -1.60
CA VAL A 81 18.80 -10.06 -0.99
C VAL A 81 17.46 -9.68 -0.39
N PHE A 82 17.41 -8.55 0.33
CA PHE A 82 16.16 -8.06 0.90
C PHE A 82 15.15 -7.67 -0.17
N ALA A 83 15.57 -7.02 -1.26
CA ALA A 83 14.71 -6.68 -2.39
C ALA A 83 14.07 -7.94 -3.01
N LYS A 84 14.86 -8.99 -3.25
CA LYS A 84 14.36 -10.30 -3.72
C LYS A 84 13.37 -10.93 -2.75
N SER A 85 13.59 -10.78 -1.44
CA SER A 85 12.66 -11.27 -0.42
C SER A 85 11.31 -10.56 -0.49
N LEU A 86 11.28 -9.25 -0.76
CA LEU A 86 10.04 -8.48 -0.92
C LEU A 86 9.28 -8.88 -2.19
N GLU A 87 9.98 -9.15 -3.29
CA GLU A 87 9.35 -9.66 -4.51
C GLU A 87 8.71 -11.04 -4.27
N HIS A 88 9.41 -11.93 -3.56
CA HIS A 88 8.89 -13.25 -3.21
C HIS A 88 7.65 -13.14 -2.31
N LEU A 89 7.73 -12.29 -1.29
CA LEU A 89 6.63 -12.03 -0.38
C LEU A 89 5.41 -11.44 -1.10
N TYR A 90 5.63 -10.56 -2.08
CA TYR A 90 4.54 -10.04 -2.91
C TYR A 90 3.95 -11.10 -3.84
N ALA A 91 4.76 -12.02 -4.37
CA ALA A 91 4.26 -13.15 -5.15
C ALA A 91 3.36 -14.05 -4.29
N ASN A 92 3.71 -14.24 -3.01
CA ASN A 92 2.95 -15.01 -2.03
C ASN A 92 2.06 -14.10 -1.17
N LYS A 93 1.14 -13.35 -1.79
CA LYS A 93 0.31 -12.34 -1.09
C LYS A 93 -0.39 -12.83 0.19
N SER A 94 -0.73 -14.12 0.26
CA SER A 94 -1.32 -14.75 1.44
C SER A 94 -0.45 -14.69 2.70
N GLU A 95 0.86 -14.52 2.55
CA GLU A 95 1.83 -14.46 3.65
C GLU A 95 2.01 -13.03 4.19
N ILE A 96 1.60 -12.01 3.44
CA ILE A 96 1.76 -10.60 3.83
C ILE A 96 1.08 -10.27 5.18
N PRO A 97 -0.16 -10.72 5.47
CA PRO A 97 -0.79 -10.45 6.75
C PRO A 97 -0.01 -10.98 7.96
N SER A 98 0.74 -12.07 7.78
CA SER A 98 1.58 -12.68 8.83
C SER A 98 2.97 -12.05 8.95
N VAL A 99 3.33 -11.08 8.12
CA VAL A 99 4.63 -10.40 8.20
C VAL A 99 4.68 -9.55 9.45
N GLU A 100 5.60 -9.92 10.34
CA GLU A 100 5.93 -9.11 11.49
C GLU A 100 6.75 -7.89 11.02
N MET A 101 6.17 -6.69 11.19
CA MET A 101 6.85 -5.42 10.91
C MET A 101 7.81 -5.09 12.05
N SER A 102 8.80 -5.95 12.28
CA SER A 102 9.85 -5.77 13.29
C SER A 102 10.72 -4.56 12.97
N ASP A 103 11.44 -4.05 13.98
CA ASP A 103 12.34 -2.90 13.79
C ASP A 103 13.38 -3.15 12.71
N LEU A 104 13.93 -4.37 12.67
CA LEU A 104 14.91 -4.77 11.67
C LEU A 104 14.31 -4.78 10.25
N PHE A 105 13.08 -5.28 10.08
CA PHE A 105 12.39 -5.22 8.79
C PHE A 105 12.14 -3.77 8.34
N ARG A 106 11.74 -2.90 9.28
CA ARG A 106 11.52 -1.47 9.02
C ARG A 106 12.82 -0.76 8.64
N GLU A 107 13.92 -1.08 9.30
CA GLU A 107 15.24 -0.55 8.97
C GLU A 107 15.67 -0.97 7.57
N HIS A 108 15.47 -2.24 7.19
CA HIS A 108 15.75 -2.70 5.83
C HIS A 108 14.89 -1.99 4.77
N LEU A 109 13.60 -1.75 5.04
CA LEU A 109 12.76 -0.93 4.16
C LEU A 109 13.28 0.50 4.02
N ILE A 110 13.75 1.11 5.12
CA ILE A 110 14.31 2.47 5.12
C ILE A 110 15.63 2.52 4.35
N ASN A 111 16.50 1.53 4.54
CA ASN A 111 17.76 1.44 3.81
C ASN A 111 17.51 1.28 2.31
N LEU A 112 16.53 0.45 1.92
CA LEU A 112 16.14 0.29 0.53
C LEU A 112 15.51 1.57 -0.06
N LEU A 113 14.72 2.32 0.72
CA LEU A 113 14.23 3.65 0.32
C LEU A 113 15.36 4.66 0.10
N ASN A 114 16.46 4.50 0.83
CA ASN A 114 17.60 5.39 0.78
C ASN A 114 18.62 5.04 -0.31
N ASP A 115 18.54 3.82 -0.83
CA ASP A 115 19.39 3.32 -1.91
C ASP A 115 19.31 4.22 -3.17
N PRO A 116 20.46 4.56 -3.79
CA PRO A 116 20.49 5.42 -4.97
C PRO A 116 19.70 4.88 -6.17
N ALA A 117 19.76 3.57 -6.43
CA ALA A 117 19.04 2.95 -7.53
C ALA A 117 17.52 2.98 -7.27
N PHE A 118 17.11 2.68 -6.04
CA PHE A 118 15.71 2.76 -5.65
C PHE A 118 15.17 4.20 -5.74
N LYS A 119 15.93 5.19 -5.25
CA LYS A 119 15.58 6.63 -5.37
C LYS A 119 15.42 7.06 -6.83
N LYS A 120 16.30 6.58 -7.71
CA LYS A 120 16.23 6.85 -9.15
C LYS A 120 14.96 6.25 -9.75
N ALA A 121 14.57 5.02 -9.38
CA ALA A 121 13.32 4.41 -9.80
C ALA A 121 12.10 5.19 -9.27
N LEU A 122 12.14 5.63 -8.00
CA LEU A 122 11.07 6.40 -7.36
C LEU A 122 10.86 7.78 -8.02
N ALA A 123 11.93 8.44 -8.46
CA ALA A 123 11.84 9.67 -9.25
C ALA A 123 11.13 9.47 -10.60
N GLN A 124 11.09 8.24 -11.12
CA GLN A 124 10.44 7.87 -12.37
C GLN A 124 9.04 7.29 -12.17
N LYS A 125 8.44 7.38 -10.96
CA LYS A 125 7.14 6.75 -10.61
C LYS A 125 6.01 6.95 -11.64
N ASN A 126 5.96 8.09 -12.33
CA ASN A 126 4.92 8.40 -13.33
C ASN A 126 5.13 7.67 -14.67
N LYS A 127 6.32 7.12 -14.91
CA LYS A 127 6.73 6.40 -16.12
C LYS A 127 6.76 4.88 -15.92
N ILE A 128 6.47 4.41 -14.71
CA ILE A 128 6.51 2.99 -14.39
C ILE A 128 5.32 2.30 -15.06
N GLN A 129 5.65 1.38 -15.96
CA GLN A 129 4.75 0.38 -16.53
C GLN A 129 5.44 -0.97 -16.33
N ILE A 130 4.97 -1.70 -15.32
CA ILE A 130 5.48 -3.04 -14.99
C ILE A 130 4.44 -4.05 -15.43
N ASP A 131 4.88 -4.88 -16.38
CA ASP A 131 4.18 -6.01 -17.00
C ASP A 131 2.90 -5.67 -17.77
N GLU A 132 2.36 -6.70 -18.44
CA GLU A 132 1.07 -6.72 -19.14
C GLU A 132 -0.13 -6.36 -18.25
N ALA A 133 0.06 -6.36 -16.91
CA ALA A 133 -0.97 -6.09 -15.92
C ALA A 133 -1.14 -4.60 -15.54
N GLU A 134 -0.44 -3.67 -16.21
CA GLU A 134 -0.51 -2.22 -15.98
C GLU A 134 -0.40 -1.80 -14.50
N ARG A 135 0.46 -2.49 -13.72
CA ARG A 135 0.60 -2.17 -12.30
C ARG A 135 1.19 -0.78 -12.14
N LYS A 136 0.46 0.08 -11.43
CA LYS A 136 0.87 1.45 -11.10
C LYS A 136 1.03 1.62 -9.60
N PRO A 137 1.98 2.45 -9.14
CA PRO A 137 2.00 2.91 -7.76
C PRO A 137 0.64 3.51 -7.37
N PHE A 138 0.18 3.23 -6.16
CA PHE A 138 -1.08 3.81 -5.68
C PHE A 138 -0.91 5.31 -5.34
N ASP A 139 -1.95 6.13 -5.52
CA ASP A 139 -1.83 7.60 -5.40
C ASP A 139 -1.40 8.08 -4.00
N GLY A 140 -1.81 7.35 -2.95
CA GLY A 140 -1.44 7.64 -1.56
C GLY A 140 -0.01 7.24 -1.18
N LEU A 141 0.80 6.74 -2.13
CA LEU A 141 2.08 6.13 -1.85
C LEU A 141 3.05 7.03 -1.10
N SER A 142 3.15 8.29 -1.52
CA SER A 142 4.05 9.28 -0.92
C SER A 142 3.80 9.52 0.57
N TYR A 143 2.57 9.29 1.03
CA TYR A 143 2.23 9.39 2.44
C TYR A 143 2.86 8.25 3.26
N PHE A 144 2.96 7.04 2.71
CA PHE A 144 3.45 5.86 3.42
C PHE A 144 4.94 5.58 3.19
N LEU A 145 5.49 5.90 2.01
CA LEU A 145 6.91 5.75 1.70
C LEU A 145 7.73 6.95 2.17
N ASN A 146 7.80 7.14 3.48
CA ASN A 146 8.79 8.00 4.10
C ASN A 146 9.26 7.39 5.43
N GLU A 147 10.46 7.76 5.85
CA GLU A 147 11.09 7.20 7.03
C GLU A 147 10.25 7.39 8.30
N ILE A 148 9.53 8.50 8.39
CA ILE A 148 8.71 8.84 9.58
C ILE A 148 7.58 7.82 9.73
N LYS A 149 6.90 7.46 8.64
CA LYS A 149 5.77 6.52 8.68
C LYS A 149 6.18 5.07 8.75
N LEU A 150 7.40 4.72 8.33
CA LEU A 150 7.93 3.36 8.46
C LEU A 150 8.48 3.05 9.85
N LYS A 151 8.79 4.08 10.66
CA LYS A 151 9.23 3.94 12.06
C LYS A 151 8.09 3.78 13.06
N VAL A 152 6.83 4.01 12.65
CA VAL A 152 5.61 3.92 13.50
C VAL A 152 4.92 2.59 13.28
#